data_AF-A0A354HSU1-F1
#
_entry.id   AF-A0A354HSU1-F1
#
_cell.length_a   1.000
_cell.length_b   1.000
_cell.length_c   1.000
_cell.angle_alpha   90.00
_cell.angle_beta   90.00
_cell.angle_gamma   90.00
#
_symmetry.space_group_name_H-M   'P 1'
#
loop_
_entity.id
_entity.type
_entity.pdbx_description
1 polymer ?
#
loop_
_entity_poly.entity_id
_entity_poly.type
_entity_poly.pdbx_seq_one_letter_code
_entity_poly.pdbx_strand_id
1 'polypeptide(L)'
;NIEGLPLTEAVKDIRGEAGTEVTLGIIREGLPSIFQVTLERATIERSTVETEMLPGGIAYLSLSQFADASGSEFAKGIRDLKKQGMKGLVLDL
;
A
#
# COMPACT_ATOMS: atom_id res chain seq x y z
N ASN A 1 10.45 -12.19 12.70
CA ASN A 1 11.83 -11.87 13.14
C ASN A 1 12.76 -12.18 11.98
N ILE A 2 13.67 -11.27 11.62
CA ILE A 2 14.74 -11.56 10.64
C ILE A 2 15.95 -11.98 11.47
N GLU A 3 16.53 -13.13 11.17
CA GLU A 3 17.75 -13.61 11.84
C GLU A 3 18.96 -13.35 10.94
N GLY A 4 20.06 -12.86 11.52
CA GLY A 4 21.35 -12.68 10.83
C GLY A 4 21.70 -11.24 10.43
N LEU A 5 20.75 -10.43 9.95
CA LEU A 5 20.99 -9.04 9.52
C LEU A 5 20.06 -8.04 10.24
N PRO A 6 20.52 -6.80 10.48
CA PRO A 6 19.63 -5.69 10.81
C PRO A 6 18.54 -5.53 9.75
N LEU A 7 17.30 -5.23 10.16
CA LEU A 7 16.14 -5.08 9.27
C LEU A 7 16.42 -4.14 8.08
N THR A 8 17.13 -3.04 8.36
CA THR A 8 17.49 -2.04 7.35
C THR A 8 18.43 -2.58 6.28
N GLU A 9 19.32 -3.52 6.61
CA GLU A 9 20.23 -4.16 5.66
C GLU A 9 19.48 -5.20 4.84
N ALA A 10 18.67 -6.06 5.48
CA ALA A 10 17.83 -7.01 4.77
C ALA A 10 16.89 -6.34 3.76
N VAL A 11 16.32 -5.17 4.09
CA VAL A 11 15.47 -4.41 3.16
C VAL A 11 16.25 -3.91 1.94
N LYS A 12 17.55 -3.60 2.06
CA LYS A 12 18.37 -3.18 0.92
C LYS A 12 18.56 -4.33 -0.08
N ASP A 13 18.78 -5.54 0.41
CA ASP A 13 18.98 -6.72 -0.45
C ASP A 13 17.67 -7.16 -1.13
N ILE A 14 16.54 -6.97 -0.44
CA ILE A 14 15.21 -7.25 -0.99
C ILE A 14 14.85 -6.23 -2.09
N ARG A 15 15.19 -4.96 -1.90
CA ARG A 15 14.97 -3.90 -2.91
C ARG A 15 15.93 -4.09 -4.09
N GLY A 16 15.51 -3.59 -5.26
CA GLY A 16 16.27 -3.70 -6.51
C GLY A 16 15.46 -3.13 -7.66
N GLU A 17 16.00 -3.21 -8.87
CA GLU A 17 15.34 -2.72 -10.08
C GLU A 17 14.01 -3.44 -10.32
N ALA A 18 12.98 -2.69 -10.69
CA ALA A 18 11.65 -3.24 -11.03
C ALA A 18 11.75 -4.16 -12.26
N GLY A 19 10.99 -5.26 -12.29
CA GLY A 19 11.16 -6.37 -13.24
C GLY A 19 12.25 -7.38 -12.83
N THR A 20 13.07 -6.99 -11.86
CA THR A 20 13.88 -7.81 -10.96
C THR A 20 13.31 -9.11 -10.41
N GLU A 21 13.98 -10.27 -10.43
CA GLU A 21 13.58 -11.37 -9.52
C GLU A 21 14.36 -11.35 -8.20
N VAL A 22 13.67 -11.71 -7.11
CA VAL A 22 14.26 -11.97 -5.79
C VAL A 22 13.69 -13.25 -5.21
N THR A 23 14.56 -14.12 -4.67
CA THR A 23 14.15 -15.34 -3.98
C THR A 23 14.31 -15.17 -2.47
N LEU A 24 13.23 -15.39 -1.72
CA LEU A 24 13.19 -15.28 -0.26
C LEU A 24 12.97 -16.65 0.37
N GLY A 25 13.75 -16.96 1.41
CA GLY A 25 13.49 -18.09 2.30
C GLY A 25 12.68 -17.65 3.52
N ILE A 26 11.50 -18.24 3.71
CA ILE A 26 10.58 -17.91 4.80
C ILE A 26 10.49 -19.09 5.76
N ILE A 27 10.77 -18.84 7.04
CA ILE A 27 10.45 -19.77 8.13
C ILE A 27 9.05 -19.38 8.65
N ARG A 28 8.10 -20.32 8.60
CA ARG A 28 6.71 -20.10 9.01
C ARG A 28 6.29 -21.23 9.95
N GLU A 29 5.68 -20.88 11.08
CA GLU A 29 5.11 -21.87 12.00
C GLU A 29 4.10 -22.76 11.27
N GLY A 30 4.22 -24.08 11.47
CA GLY A 30 3.43 -25.10 10.78
C GLY A 30 4.06 -25.66 9.49
N LEU A 31 5.16 -25.08 8.99
CA LEU A 31 5.95 -25.68 7.92
C LEU A 31 7.28 -26.25 8.47
N PRO A 32 7.60 -27.52 8.18
CA PRO A 32 8.79 -28.18 8.74
C PRO A 32 10.11 -27.74 8.08
N SER A 33 10.05 -27.00 6.97
CA SER A 33 11.23 -26.58 6.18
C SER A 33 11.09 -25.14 5.70
N ILE A 34 12.23 -24.53 5.35
CA ILE A 34 12.28 -23.19 4.75
C ILE A 34 11.42 -23.19 3.47
N PHE A 35 10.45 -22.29 3.43
CA PHE A 35 9.61 -22.06 2.26
C PHE A 35 10.28 -21.04 1.34
N GLN A 36 10.63 -21.46 0.12
CA GLN A 36 11.21 -20.56 -0.88
C GLN A 36 10.13 -19.91 -1.74
N VAL A 37 10.22 -18.60 -1.92
CA VAL A 37 9.33 -17.83 -2.79
C VAL A 37 10.16 -16.92 -3.69
N THR A 38 9.96 -17.03 -5.00
CA THR A 38 10.49 -16.08 -5.97
C THR A 38 9.43 -15.02 -6.26
N LEU A 39 9.81 -13.75 -6.18
CA LEU A 39 8.96 -12.60 -6.41
C LEU A 39 9.60 -11.71 -7.47
N GLU A 40 8.76 -11.13 -8.33
CA GLU A 40 9.18 -10.03 -9.19
C GLU A 40 9.11 -8.71 -8.41
N ARG A 41 10.17 -7.92 -8.46
CA ARG A 41 10.26 -6.60 -7.86
C ARG A 41 9.38 -5.66 -8.66
N ALA A 42 8.48 -4.98 -7.97
CA ALA A 42 7.60 -3.97 -8.57
C ALA A 42 7.78 -2.63 -7.86
N THR A 43 7.51 -1.55 -8.59
CA THR A 43 7.29 -0.24 -7.98
C THR A 43 6.02 -0.31 -7.15
N ILE A 44 6.15 -0.18 -5.84
CA ILE A 44 4.99 -0.12 -4.94
C ILE A 44 4.52 1.33 -4.92
N GLU A 45 3.46 1.62 -5.64
CA GLU A 45 2.71 2.86 -5.48
C GLU A 45 1.78 2.70 -4.27
N ARG A 46 2.16 3.28 -3.14
CA ARG A 46 1.28 3.35 -1.98
C ARG A 46 0.38 4.56 -2.14
N SER A 47 -0.89 4.32 -2.48
CA SER A 47 -1.85 5.41 -2.50
C SER A 47 -2.05 5.96 -1.09
N THR A 48 -2.04 7.28 -0.97
CA THR A 48 -2.21 7.94 0.33
C THR A 48 -3.67 8.18 0.64
N VAL A 49 -4.55 8.10 -0.36
CA VAL A 49 -5.98 8.40 -0.26
C VAL A 49 -6.82 7.16 -0.50
N GLU A 50 -7.70 6.86 0.43
CA GLU A 50 -8.78 5.88 0.29
C GLU A 50 -10.13 6.59 0.27
N THR A 51 -11.09 6.09 -0.51
CA THR A 51 -12.43 6.69 -0.63
C THR A 51 -13.52 5.63 -0.63
N GLU A 52 -14.63 5.95 0.01
CA GLU A 52 -15.81 5.09 0.08
C GLU A 52 -17.10 5.93 0.01
N MET A 53 -18.14 5.42 -0.65
CA MET A 53 -19.47 6.02 -0.60
C MET A 53 -20.33 5.30 0.44
N LEU A 54 -20.69 5.99 1.50
CA LEU A 54 -21.56 5.48 2.56
C LEU A 54 -23.05 5.69 2.21
N PRO A 55 -23.97 4.93 2.86
CA PRO A 55 -25.40 5.15 2.71
C PRO A 55 -25.84 6.60 2.99
N GLY A 56 -26.85 7.07 2.27
CA GLY A 56 -27.35 8.44 2.40
C GLY A 56 -26.60 9.48 1.57
N GLY A 57 -25.62 9.06 0.75
CA GLY A 57 -24.84 9.96 -0.10
C GLY A 57 -23.74 10.69 0.66
N ILE A 58 -23.28 10.12 1.77
CA ILE A 58 -22.13 10.62 2.52
C ILE A 58 -20.90 9.91 1.98
N ALA A 59 -19.91 10.65 1.52
CA ALA A 59 -18.62 10.07 1.17
C ALA A 59 -17.68 10.09 2.36
N TYR A 60 -16.84 9.07 2.43
CA TYR A 60 -15.70 9.00 3.32
C TYR A 60 -14.42 9.07 2.49
N LEU A 61 -13.47 9.90 2.92
CA LEU A 61 -12.14 9.97 2.34
C LEU A 61 -11.14 9.97 3.48
N SER A 62 -10.24 8.98 3.50
CA SER A 62 -9.14 8.88 4.46
C SER A 62 -7.82 9.21 3.77
N LEU A 63 -7.03 10.09 4.38
CA LEU A 63 -5.68 10.40 3.96
C LEU A 63 -4.70 9.84 4.99
N SER A 64 -4.04 8.74 4.66
CA SER A 64 -3.15 8.02 5.59
C SER A 64 -1.82 8.75 5.89
N GLN A 65 -1.37 9.62 4.98
CA GLN A 65 -0.16 10.42 5.13
C GLN A 65 -0.14 11.57 4.12
N PHE A 66 0.56 12.66 4.44
CA PHE A 66 0.84 13.73 3.49
C PHE A 66 2.14 13.44 2.75
N ALA A 67 2.05 13.13 1.45
CA ALA A 67 3.18 12.93 0.54
C ALA A 67 2.98 13.69 -0.77
N ASP A 68 4.00 13.69 -1.63
CA ASP A 68 4.01 14.46 -2.88
C ASP A 68 2.80 14.17 -3.79
N ALA A 69 2.36 12.91 -3.86
CA ALA A 69 1.21 12.50 -4.67
C ALA A 69 -0.15 12.77 -4.01
N SER A 70 -0.20 13.04 -2.70
CA SER A 70 -1.47 13.08 -1.94
C SER A 70 -2.46 14.12 -2.46
N GLY A 71 -1.97 15.28 -2.90
CA GLY A 71 -2.85 16.32 -3.45
C GLY A 71 -3.58 15.89 -4.73
N SER A 72 -2.89 15.18 -5.62
CA SER A 72 -3.49 14.72 -6.89
C SER A 72 -4.44 13.53 -6.66
N GLU A 73 -4.07 12.62 -5.75
CA GLU A 73 -4.90 11.49 -5.32
C GLU A 73 -6.19 11.97 -4.63
N PHE A 74 -6.07 12.95 -3.73
CA PHE A 74 -7.21 13.58 -3.06
C PHE A 74 -8.16 14.22 -4.07
N ALA A 75 -7.63 15.03 -4.98
CA ALA A 75 -8.43 15.66 -6.04
C ALA A 75 -9.09 14.64 -6.97
N LYS A 76 -8.46 13.50 -7.22
CA LYS A 76 -9.08 12.38 -7.94
C LYS A 76 -10.23 11.76 -7.12
N GLY A 77 -9.98 11.42 -5.86
CA GLY A 77 -10.99 10.84 -4.96
C GLY A 77 -12.25 11.71 -4.86
N ILE A 78 -12.09 13.01 -4.64
CA ILE A 78 -13.22 13.95 -4.60
C ILE A 78 -14.01 13.99 -5.92
N ARG A 79 -13.33 13.97 -7.08
CA ARG A 79 -14.01 13.95 -8.38
C ARG A 79 -14.82 12.67 -8.57
N ASP A 80 -14.27 11.54 -8.18
CA ASP A 80 -14.92 10.24 -8.32
C ASP A 80 -16.13 10.12 -7.36
N LEU A 81 -16.01 10.62 -6.12
CA LEU A 81 -17.11 10.69 -5.16
C LEU A 81 -18.23 11.64 -5.62
N LYS A 82 -17.89 12.81 -6.20
CA LYS A 82 -18.89 13.72 -6.79
C LYS A 82 -19.69 13.07 -7.91
N LYS A 83 -19.04 12.32 -8.80
CA LYS A 83 -19.73 11.58 -9.88
C LYS A 83 -20.68 10.51 -9.35
N GLN A 84 -20.39 9.95 -8.19
CA GLN A 84 -21.25 8.99 -7.50
C GLN A 84 -22.41 9.64 -6.72
N GLY A 85 -22.56 10.97 -6.78
CA GLY A 85 -23.67 11.67 -6.15
C GLY A 85 -23.43 12.05 -4.68
N MET A 86 -22.18 12.21 -4.26
CA MET A 86 -21.81 12.72 -2.93
C MET A 86 -22.58 14.00 -2.56
N LYS A 87 -23.22 13.98 -1.40
CA LYS A 87 -23.95 15.11 -0.80
C LYS A 87 -23.25 15.67 0.43
N GLY A 88 -22.49 14.83 1.14
CA GLY A 88 -21.66 15.21 2.28
C GLY A 88 -20.33 14.46 2.25
N LEU A 89 -19.33 14.99 2.93
CA LEU A 89 -17.99 14.40 3.00
C LEU A 89 -17.55 14.32 4.46
N VAL A 90 -17.07 13.14 4.86
CA VAL A 90 -16.26 12.92 6.05
C VAL A 90 -14.82 12.81 5.60
N LEU A 91 -13.96 13.64 6.16
CA LEU A 91 -12.53 13.64 5.92
C LEU A 91 -11.82 13.12 7.18
N ASP A 92 -11.09 12.01 7.04
CA ASP A 92 -10.24 11.45 8.08
C ASP A 92 -8.76 11.65 7.72
N LEU A 93 -7.96 12.10 8.69
CA LEU A 93 -6.58 12.59 8.52
C LEU A 93 -5.61 11.95 9.51
#